data_AF-A0A1B6JZP3-F1
#
_entry.id   AF-A0A1B6JZP3-F1
#
_cell.length_a   1.000
_cell.length_b   1.000
_cell.length_c   1.000
_cell.angle_alpha   90.00
_cell.angle_beta   90.00
_cell.angle_gamma   90.00
#
_symmetry.space_group_name_H-M   'P 1'
#
loop_
_entity.id
_entity.type
_entity.pdbx_description
1 polymer ?
#
loop_
_entity_poly.entity_id
_entity_poly.type
_entity_poly.pdbx_seq_one_letter_code
_entity_poly.pdbx_strand_id
1 'polypeptide(L)'
;RLRTRQSCRLQGSIGYIRFGDDVQGLITLNLPQDVLSESVKVLVALSILFTYPLQLTATVDVFWPMLRHHFSEKNQDRGYYLVRGTLILGTVLIAISLPHLAPMVSLVGAVGFNGVGLMLPTVTELATYWDQISKPCGFTIIKATAILIVWVFATITGTITSVNSIIDAFTIKV
;
A
#
# COMPACT_ATOMS: atom_id res chain seq x y z
N ARG A 1 8.73 0.82 19.28
CA ARG A 1 8.73 0.28 17.89
C ARG A 1 9.11 -1.21 17.77
N LEU A 2 9.71 -1.85 18.78
CA LEU A 2 10.06 -3.29 18.75
C LEU A 2 8.86 -4.23 18.99
N ARG A 3 7.86 -3.81 19.79
CA ARG A 3 6.68 -4.63 20.13
C ARG A 3 5.74 -4.87 18.94
N THR A 4 5.58 -3.91 18.03
CA THR A 4 4.69 -4.03 16.86
C THR A 4 5.24 -4.91 15.74
N ARG A 5 6.58 -4.97 15.56
CA ARG A 5 7.21 -5.85 14.56
C ARG A 5 7.11 -7.33 14.93
N GLN A 6 7.13 -7.66 16.23
CA GLN A 6 6.97 -9.05 16.69
C GLN A 6 5.53 -9.56 16.47
N SER A 7 4.52 -8.72 16.71
CA SER A 7 3.12 -9.11 16.54
C SER A 7 2.78 -9.51 15.10
N CYS A 8 3.30 -8.80 14.08
CA CYS A 8 3.02 -9.14 12.68
C CYS A 8 3.62 -10.49 12.28
N ARG A 9 4.84 -10.80 12.76
CA ARG A 9 5.50 -12.07 12.48
C ARG A 9 4.74 -13.24 13.09
N LEU A 10 4.31 -13.09 14.35
CA LEU A 10 3.51 -14.09 15.05
C LEU A 10 2.17 -14.35 14.35
N GLN A 11 1.48 -13.31 13.92
CA GLN A 11 0.22 -13.44 13.18
C GLN A 11 0.40 -14.23 11.86
N GLY A 12 1.47 -13.97 11.11
CA GLY A 12 1.79 -14.71 9.89
C GLY A 12 2.10 -16.18 10.15
N SER A 13 2.95 -16.48 11.15
CA SER A 13 3.30 -17.85 11.51
C SER A 13 2.11 -18.67 12.03
N ILE A 14 1.27 -18.07 12.88
CA ILE A 14 0.07 -18.73 13.41
C ILE A 14 -0.95 -18.99 12.29
N GLY A 15 -1.13 -18.04 11.37
CA GLY A 15 -1.99 -18.22 10.20
C GLY A 15 -1.54 -19.38 9.32
N TYR A 16 -0.23 -19.49 9.06
CA TYR A 16 0.34 -20.60 8.27
C TYR A 16 0.13 -21.97 8.94
N ILE A 17 0.37 -22.07 10.25
CA ILE A 17 0.17 -23.32 11.00
C ILE A 17 -1.31 -23.77 10.97
N ARG A 18 -2.27 -22.83 10.90
CA ARG A 18 -3.70 -23.15 10.92
C ARG A 18 -4.24 -23.63 9.58
N PHE A 19 -3.75 -23.10 8.46
CA PHE A 19 -4.28 -23.39 7.12
C PHE A 19 -3.38 -24.33 6.29
N GLY A 20 -2.13 -24.53 6.70
CA GLY A 20 -1.21 -25.43 6.00
C GLY A 20 -0.89 -24.94 4.59
N ASP A 21 -0.75 -25.89 3.66
CA ASP A 21 -0.32 -25.67 2.27
C ASP A 21 -1.42 -25.03 1.38
N ASP A 22 -2.69 -25.08 1.79
CA ASP A 22 -3.84 -24.55 1.04
C ASP A 22 -4.09 -23.05 1.31
N VAL A 23 -3.07 -22.31 1.77
CA VAL A 23 -3.27 -20.92 2.19
C VAL A 23 -3.39 -19.97 0.99
N GLN A 24 -4.59 -19.42 0.80
CA GLN A 24 -4.78 -18.34 -0.17
C GLN A 24 -4.12 -17.05 0.32
N GLY A 25 -3.75 -16.17 -0.62
CA GLY A 25 -2.99 -14.94 -0.33
C GLY A 25 -3.65 -13.94 0.63
N LEU A 26 -4.93 -14.14 1.00
CA LEU A 26 -5.56 -13.50 2.16
C LEU A 26 -6.16 -14.57 3.08
N ILE A 27 -5.82 -14.49 4.37
CA ILE A 27 -6.34 -15.39 5.40
C ILE A 27 -7.88 -15.38 5.45
N THR A 28 -8.51 -14.21 5.34
CA THR A 28 -9.99 -14.09 5.38
C THR A 28 -10.68 -14.86 4.26
N LEU A 29 -10.01 -15.06 3.13
CA LEU A 29 -10.56 -15.79 1.98
C LEU A 29 -10.53 -17.32 2.23
N ASN A 30 -9.58 -17.80 3.03
CA ASN A 30 -9.40 -19.23 3.29
C ASN A 30 -10.21 -19.79 4.48
N LEU A 31 -10.99 -18.95 5.17
CA LEU A 31 -11.67 -19.38 6.41
C LEU A 31 -12.83 -20.36 6.11
N PRO A 32 -12.87 -21.55 6.75
CA PRO A 32 -13.99 -22.50 6.64
C PRO A 32 -15.28 -21.92 7.22
N GLN A 33 -16.44 -22.45 6.81
CA GLN A 33 -17.78 -22.03 7.27
C GLN A 33 -18.13 -22.62 8.65
N ASP A 34 -17.32 -22.31 9.67
CA ASP A 34 -17.67 -22.54 11.06
C ASP A 34 -18.29 -21.27 11.67
N VAL A 35 -19.17 -21.44 12.67
CA VAL A 35 -19.84 -20.32 13.37
C VAL A 35 -18.87 -19.28 13.95
N LEU A 36 -17.68 -19.72 14.40
CA LEU A 36 -16.63 -18.83 14.89
C LEU A 36 -15.93 -18.07 13.76
N SER A 37 -15.64 -18.76 12.66
CA SER A 37 -15.00 -18.18 11.47
C SER A 37 -15.90 -17.15 10.80
N GLU A 38 -17.20 -17.42 10.74
CA GLU A 38 -18.19 -16.47 10.20
C GLU A 38 -18.28 -15.20 11.04
N SER A 39 -18.29 -15.33 12.37
CA SER A 39 -18.27 -14.19 13.28
C SER A 39 -17.03 -13.30 13.05
N VAL A 40 -15.84 -13.89 12.86
CA VAL A 40 -14.61 -13.15 12.55
C VAL A 40 -14.69 -12.45 11.20
N LYS A 41 -15.26 -13.09 10.16
CA LYS A 41 -15.47 -12.45 8.85
C LYS A 41 -16.35 -11.21 8.98
N VAL A 42 -17.45 -11.28 9.74
CA VAL A 42 -18.34 -10.14 9.99
C VAL A 42 -17.63 -9.02 10.75
N LEU A 43 -16.87 -9.35 11.80
CA LEU A 43 -16.11 -8.35 12.56
C LEU A 43 -15.05 -7.63 11.71
N VAL A 44 -14.34 -8.37 10.84
CA VAL A 44 -13.37 -7.78 9.91
C VAL A 44 -14.06 -6.89 8.88
N ALA A 45 -15.17 -7.34 8.29
CA ALA A 45 -15.96 -6.54 7.35
C ALA A 45 -16.48 -5.25 7.98
N LEU A 46 -17.00 -5.34 9.21
CA LEU A 46 -17.48 -4.20 9.99
C LEU A 46 -16.33 -3.23 10.32
N SER A 47 -15.15 -3.74 10.65
CA SER A 47 -13.97 -2.91 10.89
C SER A 47 -13.53 -2.14 9.63
N ILE A 48 -13.55 -2.80 8.47
CA ILE A 48 -13.24 -2.17 7.17
C ILE A 48 -14.30 -1.13 6.82
N LEU A 49 -15.58 -1.44 7.03
CA LEU A 49 -16.70 -0.51 6.79
C LEU A 49 -16.54 0.79 7.60
N PHE A 50 -16.13 0.70 8.86
CA PHE A 50 -15.89 1.88 9.68
C PHE A 50 -14.59 2.62 9.31
N THR A 51 -13.55 1.89 8.89
CA THR A 51 -12.24 2.50 8.60
C THR A 51 -12.19 3.15 7.21
N TYR A 52 -12.91 2.62 6.23
CA TYR A 52 -12.85 3.07 4.84
C TYR A 52 -13.28 4.54 4.64
N PRO A 53 -14.39 5.04 5.24
CA PRO A 53 -14.75 6.46 5.16
C PRO A 53 -13.67 7.38 5.73
N LEU A 54 -13.03 6.98 6.85
CA LEU A 54 -11.97 7.75 7.51
C LEU A 54 -10.71 7.83 6.63
N GLN A 55 -10.36 6.73 5.96
CA GLN A 55 -9.22 6.71 5.03
C GLN A 55 -9.49 7.56 3.79
N LEU A 56 -10.71 7.53 3.25
CA LEU A 56 -11.08 8.34 2.10
C LEU A 56 -11.05 9.84 2.41
N THR A 57 -11.56 10.28 3.56
CA THR A 57 -11.49 11.70 3.95
C THR A 57 -10.05 12.17 4.13
N ALA A 58 -9.23 11.38 4.84
CA ALA A 58 -7.81 11.69 5.01
C ALA A 58 -7.06 11.77 3.66
N THR A 59 -7.38 10.87 2.72
CA THR A 59 -6.80 10.88 1.38
C THR A 59 -7.21 12.14 0.62
N VAL A 60 -8.50 12.49 0.61
CA VAL A 60 -8.99 13.69 -0.07
C VAL A 60 -8.31 14.95 0.50
N ASP A 61 -8.18 15.06 1.82
CA ASP A 61 -7.57 16.23 2.44
C ASP A 61 -6.08 16.37 2.12
N VAL A 62 -5.36 15.27 1.91
CA VAL A 62 -3.95 15.27 1.44
C VAL A 62 -3.85 15.65 -0.04
N PHE A 63 -4.76 15.17 -0.89
CA PHE A 63 -4.76 15.47 -2.33
C PHE A 63 -5.29 16.87 -2.66
N TRP A 64 -6.20 17.40 -1.84
CA TRP A 64 -6.84 18.69 -2.05
C TRP A 64 -5.88 19.86 -2.24
N PRO A 65 -4.86 20.10 -1.40
CA PRO A 65 -3.91 21.20 -1.59
C PRO A 65 -3.08 21.08 -2.88
N MET A 66 -2.89 19.87 -3.40
CA MET A 66 -2.18 19.65 -4.66
C MET A 66 -3.06 20.02 -5.87
N LEU A 67 -4.36 19.78 -5.77
CA LEU A 67 -5.31 20.00 -6.86
C LEU A 67 -6.04 21.35 -6.81
N ARG A 68 -6.12 22.01 -5.65
CA ARG A 68 -6.79 23.32 -5.48
C ARG A 68 -6.24 24.38 -6.44
N HIS A 69 -4.97 24.27 -6.83
CA HIS A 69 -4.31 25.20 -7.75
C HIS A 69 -4.84 25.10 -9.19
N HIS A 70 -5.49 23.98 -9.54
CA HIS A 70 -6.11 23.79 -10.85
C HIS A 70 -7.58 24.26 -10.90
N PHE A 71 -8.20 24.59 -9.75
CA PHE A 71 -9.59 25.04 -9.67
C PHE A 71 -9.68 26.53 -9.31
N SER A 72 -10.54 27.26 -10.02
CA SER A 72 -10.83 28.66 -9.71
C SER A 72 -11.48 28.81 -8.33
N GLU A 73 -11.13 29.86 -7.57
CA GLU A 73 -11.58 30.10 -6.19
C GLU A 73 -13.10 30.05 -6.02
N LYS A 74 -13.86 30.49 -7.03
CA LYS A 74 -15.34 30.42 -7.03
C LYS A 74 -15.94 29.01 -7.09
N ASN A 75 -15.17 28.03 -7.57
CA ASN A 75 -15.64 26.65 -7.78
C ASN A 75 -14.95 25.64 -6.86
N GLN A 76 -14.27 26.10 -5.80
CA GLN A 76 -13.53 25.21 -4.90
C GLN A 76 -14.43 24.17 -4.20
N ASP A 77 -15.63 24.54 -3.76
CA ASP A 77 -16.56 23.55 -3.17
C ASP A 77 -16.95 22.46 -4.16
N ARG A 78 -17.29 22.83 -5.41
CA ARG A 78 -17.60 21.85 -6.47
C ARG A 78 -16.39 21.01 -6.81
N GLY A 79 -15.21 21.62 -6.87
CA GLY A 79 -13.93 20.93 -7.08
C GLY A 79 -13.67 19.87 -6.02
N TYR A 80 -13.93 20.17 -4.75
CA TYR A 80 -13.73 19.23 -3.64
C TYR A 80 -14.63 17.99 -3.78
N TYR A 81 -15.91 18.20 -4.08
CA TYR A 81 -16.83 17.08 -4.33
C TYR A 81 -16.47 16.28 -5.59
N LEU A 82 -16.00 16.93 -6.65
CA LEU A 82 -15.55 16.25 -7.86
C LEU A 82 -14.32 15.38 -7.60
N VAL A 83 -13.31 15.89 -6.88
CA VAL A 83 -12.10 15.13 -6.53
C VAL A 83 -12.44 13.93 -5.66
N ARG A 84 -13.34 14.12 -4.69
CA ARG A 84 -13.84 13.01 -3.87
C ARG A 84 -14.56 11.96 -4.73
N GLY A 85 -15.42 12.40 -5.66
CA GLY A 85 -16.14 11.53 -6.58
C GLY A 85 -15.20 10.74 -7.50
N THR A 86 -14.19 11.40 -8.08
CA THR A 86 -13.22 10.73 -8.98
C THR A 86 -12.32 9.75 -8.24
N LEU A 87 -11.90 10.05 -6.99
CA LEU A 87 -11.15 9.10 -6.18
C LEU A 87 -11.96 7.84 -5.85
N ILE A 88 -13.22 8.00 -5.43
CA ILE A 88 -14.11 6.85 -5.16
C ILE A 88 -14.32 6.04 -6.44
N LEU A 89 -14.66 6.70 -7.55
CA LEU A 89 -14.87 6.06 -8.84
C LEU A 89 -13.61 5.32 -9.32
N GLY A 90 -12.43 5.91 -9.14
CA GLY A 90 -11.15 5.27 -9.44
C GLY A 90 -10.93 3.98 -8.65
N THR A 91 -11.20 3.98 -7.35
CA THR A 91 -11.08 2.75 -6.53
C THR A 91 -12.07 1.66 -6.94
N VAL A 92 -13.30 2.03 -7.31
CA VAL A 92 -14.31 1.07 -7.81
C VAL A 92 -13.89 0.49 -9.16
N LEU A 93 -13.36 1.31 -10.08
CA LEU A 93 -12.86 0.82 -11.37
C LEU A 93 -11.71 -0.18 -11.20
N ILE A 94 -10.79 0.10 -10.29
CA ILE A 94 -9.69 -0.83 -9.95
C ILE A 94 -10.26 -2.12 -9.36
N ALA A 95 -11.24 -2.05 -8.47
CA ALA A 95 -11.87 -3.22 -7.87
C ALA A 95 -12.59 -4.11 -8.89
N ILE A 96 -13.28 -3.53 -9.88
CA ILE A 96 -13.96 -4.29 -10.95
C ILE A 96 -12.94 -4.95 -11.88
N SER A 97 -11.81 -4.28 -12.13
CA SER A 97 -10.81 -4.76 -13.08
C SER A 97 -10.06 -6.01 -12.60
N LEU A 98 -10.13 -6.35 -11.31
CA LEU A 98 -9.18 -7.27 -10.69
C LEU A 98 -9.88 -8.40 -9.90
N PRO A 99 -9.74 -9.67 -10.35
CA PRO A 99 -10.43 -10.81 -9.74
C PRO A 99 -9.74 -11.35 -8.47
N HIS A 100 -8.51 -10.92 -8.16
CA HIS A 100 -7.75 -11.35 -6.98
C HIS A 100 -7.13 -10.17 -6.23
N LEU A 101 -7.41 -10.09 -4.91
CA LEU A 101 -6.96 -9.00 -4.04
C LEU A 101 -5.50 -9.17 -3.56
N ALA A 102 -5.00 -10.40 -3.47
CA ALA A 102 -3.67 -10.66 -2.90
C ALA A 102 -2.51 -10.05 -3.70
N PRO A 103 -2.44 -10.23 -5.04
CA PRO A 103 -1.37 -9.61 -5.84
C PRO A 103 -1.41 -8.09 -5.81
N MET A 104 -2.60 -7.49 -5.62
CA MET A 104 -2.75 -6.04 -5.51
C MET A 104 -2.18 -5.47 -4.23
N VAL A 105 -2.48 -6.09 -3.10
CA VAL A 105 -1.93 -5.66 -1.81
C VAL A 105 -0.41 -5.76 -1.82
N SER A 106 0.13 -6.81 -2.46
CA SER A 106 1.58 -6.96 -2.68
C SER A 106 2.14 -5.85 -3.58
N LEU A 107 1.51 -5.57 -4.71
CA LEU A 107 1.95 -4.52 -5.65
C LEU A 107 1.95 -3.13 -5.01
N VAL A 108 0.85 -2.76 -4.34
CA VAL A 108 0.72 -1.46 -3.64
C VAL A 108 1.74 -1.35 -2.51
N GLY A 109 2.03 -2.43 -1.79
CA GLY A 109 3.10 -2.46 -0.78
C GLY A 109 4.49 -2.31 -1.40
N ALA A 110 4.76 -3.05 -2.49
CA ALA A 110 6.05 -3.03 -3.18
C ALA A 110 6.39 -1.66 -3.78
N VAL A 111 5.40 -0.91 -4.27
CA VAL A 111 5.61 0.40 -4.87
C VAL A 111 5.40 1.52 -3.85
N GLY A 112 4.23 1.55 -3.20
CA GLY A 112 3.82 2.64 -2.32
C GLY A 112 4.54 2.65 -0.97
N PHE A 113 4.52 1.52 -0.25
CA PHE A 113 5.12 1.46 1.09
C PHE A 113 6.66 1.55 1.03
N ASN A 114 7.29 0.96 0.02
CA ASN A 114 8.73 1.11 -0.20
C ASN A 114 9.10 2.57 -0.56
N GLY A 115 8.30 3.25 -1.37
CA GLY A 115 8.52 4.68 -1.67
C GLY A 115 8.45 5.54 -0.39
N VAL A 116 7.37 5.44 0.37
CA VAL A 116 7.22 6.25 1.59
C VAL A 116 8.23 5.85 2.68
N GLY A 117 8.52 4.56 2.81
CA GLY A 117 9.36 4.03 3.88
C GLY A 117 10.86 4.08 3.63
N LEU A 118 11.31 4.00 2.38
CA LEU A 118 12.74 4.02 2.00
C LEU A 118 13.10 5.26 1.20
N MET A 119 12.31 5.65 0.20
CA MET A 119 12.67 6.77 -0.67
C MET A 119 12.56 8.12 0.06
N LEU A 120 11.46 8.41 0.77
CA LEU A 120 11.29 9.69 1.48
C LEU A 120 12.44 10.00 2.46
N PRO A 121 12.81 9.11 3.41
CA PRO A 121 13.90 9.41 4.34
C PRO A 121 15.22 9.62 3.58
N THR A 122 15.52 8.82 2.56
CA THR A 122 16.74 8.98 1.74
C THR A 122 16.79 10.30 0.99
N VAL A 123 15.67 10.75 0.42
CA VAL A 123 15.59 12.06 -0.25
C VAL A 123 15.73 13.20 0.75
N THR A 124 15.09 13.10 1.93
CA THR A 124 15.22 14.14 2.96
C THR A 124 16.64 14.22 3.55
N GLU A 125 17.34 13.10 3.71
CA GLU A 125 18.76 13.12 4.09
C GLU A 125 19.60 13.81 3.00
N LEU A 126 19.41 13.46 1.72
CA LEU A 126 20.17 14.06 0.62
C LEU A 126 19.91 15.57 0.48
N ALA A 127 18.66 16.00 0.65
CA ALA A 127 18.28 17.41 0.57
C ALA A 127 18.80 18.23 1.76
N THR A 128 18.77 17.69 2.98
CA THR A 128 19.21 18.40 4.19
C THR A 128 20.73 18.56 4.24
N TYR A 129 21.48 17.56 3.79
CA TYR A 129 22.94 17.60 3.77
C TYR A 129 23.52 18.20 2.48
N TRP A 130 22.68 18.73 1.58
CA TRP A 130 23.13 19.30 0.30
C TRP A 130 24.15 20.43 0.45
N ASP A 131 24.00 21.27 1.48
CA ASP A 131 24.91 22.40 1.75
C ASP A 131 26.24 21.94 2.42
N GLN A 132 26.22 20.82 3.14
CA GLN A 132 27.39 20.23 3.77
C GLN A 132 28.19 19.29 2.84
N ILE A 133 27.73 19.07 1.60
CA ILE A 133 28.44 18.31 0.57
C ILE A 133 29.84 18.88 0.28
N SER A 134 30.08 20.16 0.58
CA SER A 134 31.42 20.77 0.45
C SER A 134 32.45 20.20 1.44
N LYS A 135 32.05 19.38 2.43
CA LYS A 135 32.95 18.52 3.22
C LYS A 135 32.62 17.05 2.93
N PRO A 136 33.45 16.34 2.15
CA PRO A 136 33.12 15.02 1.65
C PRO A 136 33.44 13.97 2.71
N CYS A 137 32.54 13.74 3.65
CA CYS A 137 32.51 12.45 4.32
C CYS A 137 31.78 11.49 3.37
N GLY A 138 32.51 10.86 2.44
CA GLY A 138 31.95 9.99 1.39
C GLY A 138 31.04 8.89 1.92
N PHE A 139 31.19 8.50 3.19
CA PHE A 139 30.33 7.54 3.87
C PHE A 139 28.84 7.92 3.86
N THR A 140 28.50 9.22 3.96
CA THR A 140 27.11 9.70 3.97
C THR A 140 26.44 9.58 2.59
N ILE A 141 27.18 9.86 1.52
CA ILE A 141 26.66 9.72 0.15
C ILE A 141 26.55 8.24 -0.23
N ILE A 142 27.55 7.43 0.15
CA ILE A 142 27.55 5.99 -0.12
C ILE A 142 26.34 5.31 0.55
N LYS A 143 26.03 5.62 1.82
CA LYS A 143 24.84 5.04 2.48
C LYS A 143 23.53 5.43 1.79
N ALA A 144 23.39 6.68 1.36
CA ALA A 144 22.17 7.18 0.73
C ALA A 144 21.96 6.51 -0.64
N THR A 145 23.01 6.44 -1.45
CA THR A 145 23.00 5.74 -2.73
C THR A 145 22.73 4.25 -2.56
N ALA A 146 23.32 3.59 -1.55
CA ALA A 146 23.07 2.18 -1.27
C ALA A 146 21.59 1.91 -0.92
N ILE A 147 20.97 2.73 -0.07
CA ILE A 147 19.54 2.59 0.27
C ILE A 147 18.64 2.84 -0.95
N LEU A 148 18.98 3.81 -1.79
CA LEU A 148 18.25 4.10 -3.02
C LEU A 148 18.34 2.92 -4.01
N ILE A 149 19.52 2.32 -4.17
CA ILE A 149 19.70 1.12 -4.99
C ILE A 149 18.82 -0.03 -4.46
N VAL A 150 18.86 -0.30 -3.15
CA VAL A 150 18.03 -1.32 -2.53
C VAL A 150 16.54 -1.05 -2.76
N TRP A 151 16.10 0.21 -2.67
CA TRP A 151 14.72 0.60 -2.97
C TRP A 151 14.32 0.30 -4.42
N VAL A 152 15.18 0.62 -5.40
CA VAL A 152 14.93 0.31 -6.82
C VAL A 152 14.82 -1.20 -7.03
N PHE A 153 15.77 -1.98 -6.51
CA PHE A 153 15.73 -3.44 -6.61
C PHE A 153 14.48 -4.05 -5.97
N ALA A 154 14.08 -3.57 -4.79
CA ALA A 154 12.88 -4.03 -4.10
C ALA A 154 11.60 -3.73 -4.91
N THR A 155 11.53 -2.55 -5.51
CA THR A 155 10.38 -2.11 -6.31
C THR A 155 10.28 -2.91 -7.62
N ILE A 156 11.40 -3.10 -8.33
CA ILE A 156 11.42 -3.88 -9.59
C ILE A 156 11.03 -5.33 -9.31
N THR A 157 11.68 -5.98 -8.35
CA THR A 157 11.42 -7.39 -8.02
C THR A 157 9.97 -7.59 -7.55
N GLY A 158 9.47 -6.69 -6.70
CA GLY A 158 8.10 -6.76 -6.20
C GLY A 158 7.04 -6.52 -7.29
N THR A 159 7.31 -5.61 -8.23
CA THR A 159 6.42 -5.33 -9.36
C THR A 159 6.36 -6.51 -10.33
N ILE A 160 7.52 -7.06 -10.73
CA ILE A 160 7.58 -8.21 -11.65
C ILE A 160 6.82 -9.41 -11.05
N THR A 161 7.08 -9.73 -9.78
CA THR A 161 6.43 -10.86 -9.10
C THR A 161 4.91 -10.67 -9.07
N SER A 162 4.46 -9.48 -8.68
CA SER A 162 3.02 -9.20 -8.56
C SER A 162 2.33 -9.20 -9.93
N VAL A 163 2.95 -8.64 -10.96
CA VAL A 163 2.41 -8.61 -12.34
C VAL A 163 2.30 -10.01 -12.92
N ASN A 164 3.33 -10.85 -12.75
CA ASN A 164 3.27 -12.24 -13.23
C ASN A 164 2.12 -13.01 -12.56
N SER A 165 1.96 -12.88 -11.23
CA SER A 165 0.84 -13.51 -10.52
C SER A 165 -0.53 -13.01 -10.97
N ILE A 166 -0.64 -11.74 -11.40
CA ILE A 166 -1.88 -11.19 -11.95
C ILE A 166 -2.18 -11.83 -13.32
N ILE A 167 -1.19 -11.90 -14.20
CA ILE A 167 -1.33 -12.47 -15.55
C ILE A 167 -1.71 -13.96 -15.47
N ASP A 168 -1.06 -14.72 -14.59
CA ASP A 168 -1.39 -16.14 -14.37
C ASP A 168 -2.83 -16.30 -13.86
N ALA A 169 -3.27 -15.43 -12.95
CA ALA A 169 -4.63 -15.44 -12.42
C ALA A 169 -5.71 -15.09 -13.46
N PHE A 170 -5.38 -14.29 -14.48
CA PHE A 170 -6.27 -14.02 -15.61
C PHE A 170 -6.27 -15.17 -16.63
N THR A 171 -5.12 -15.79 -16.88
CA THR A 171 -4.98 -16.88 -17.86
C THR A 171 -5.71 -18.15 -17.42
N ILE A 172 -5.74 -18.47 -16.12
CA ILE A 172 -6.44 -19.64 -15.58
C ILE A 172 -7.98 -19.53 -15.70
N LYS A 173 -8.53 -18.33 -15.93
CA LYS A 173 -9.97 -18.07 -16.02
C LYS A 173 -10.52 -17.94 -17.46
N VAL A 174 -9.70 -18.19 -18.49
CA VAL A 174 -10.12 -18.25 -19.90
C VAL A 174 -10.12 -19.70 -20.37
#